data_AF-A0A7Y5W5K0-F1
#
_entry.id   AF-A0A7Y5W5K0-F1
#
_cell.length_a   1.000
_cell.length_b   1.000
_cell.length_c   1.000
_cell.angle_alpha   90.00
_cell.angle_beta   90.00
_cell.angle_gamma   90.00
#
_symmetry.space_group_name_H-M   'P 1'
#
loop_
_entity.id
_entity.type
_entity.pdbx_description
1 polymer ?
#
loop_
_entity_poly.entity_id
_entity_poly.type
_entity_poly.pdbx_seq_one_letter_code
_entity_poly.pdbx_strand_id
1 'polypeptide(L)'
;MRYRKLFLLFGLFSLFTLPLSLFSACEERPAVGARALTITQRESLIGGPMAAGNLGDFLIENEKIRAIISRPGISEAFGFFGGNLMDADRVRAGIGQGNSTGGGGFDTLVEFFPLFFLSVVDTQSAEILQDGRDGKEAKIRITGQGASFIALTEQLNNLITFMGGKNRLQFTMEYSLSPGQNYVRLDTTISNPQEQGYSFETFGGIVPAVNGIVGLFGKRNTLFIPGIAGYNIRFSLEEIFKTKLNAPAIPGLIGDFVG
;
A
#
# COMPACT_ATOMS: atom_id res chain seq x y z
N MET A 1 -10.85 59.40 75.50
CA MET A 1 -9.58 59.99 75.00
C MET A 1 -9.07 59.13 73.84
N ARG A 2 -8.86 59.75 72.65
CA ARG A 2 -7.89 59.42 71.56
C ARG A 2 -7.74 57.96 71.03
N TYR A 3 -7.60 57.60 69.75
CA TYR A 3 -7.58 58.22 68.40
C TYR A 3 -7.69 57.07 67.35
N ARG A 4 -8.47 57.31 66.27
CA ARG A 4 -8.32 56.94 64.84
C ARG A 4 -7.62 55.64 64.33
N LYS A 5 -8.39 54.94 63.46
CA LYS A 5 -8.12 54.43 62.08
C LYS A 5 -6.86 53.60 61.79
N LEU A 6 -7.03 52.41 61.18
CA LEU A 6 -6.53 52.12 59.82
C LEU A 6 -7.15 50.84 59.21
N PHE A 7 -7.61 50.97 57.97
CA PHE A 7 -8.02 49.89 57.05
C PHE A 7 -6.84 48.98 56.72
N LEU A 8 -7.06 47.67 56.59
CA LEU A 8 -6.18 46.81 55.78
C LEU A 8 -7.01 45.75 55.04
N LEU A 9 -6.84 45.81 53.71
CA LEU A 9 -7.44 44.98 52.67
C LEU A 9 -7.14 43.48 52.87
N PHE A 10 -8.18 42.65 52.71
CA PHE A 10 -8.01 41.23 52.40
C PHE A 10 -7.61 41.09 50.92
N GLY A 11 -6.35 40.76 50.66
CA GLY A 11 -5.89 40.31 49.34
C GLY A 11 -6.15 38.81 49.21
N LEU A 12 -7.19 38.42 48.47
CA LEU A 12 -7.38 37.04 48.02
C LEU A 12 -6.39 36.77 46.88
N PHE A 13 -5.30 36.05 47.16
CA PHE A 13 -4.45 35.48 46.12
C PHE A 13 -5.15 34.22 45.59
N SER A 14 -5.92 34.37 44.52
CA SER A 14 -6.48 33.25 43.77
C SER A 14 -5.34 32.53 43.04
N LEU A 15 -4.95 31.36 43.55
CA LEU A 15 -4.05 30.44 42.88
C LEU A 15 -4.79 29.85 41.67
N PHE A 16 -4.61 30.47 40.49
CA PHE A 16 -5.16 29.97 39.24
C PHE A 16 -4.29 28.77 38.80
N THR A 17 -4.62 27.57 39.26
CA THR A 17 -4.06 26.33 38.74
C THR A 17 -4.62 26.11 37.34
N LEU A 18 -3.89 26.52 36.29
CA LEU A 18 -4.17 26.04 34.94
C LEU A 18 -3.94 24.52 34.92
N PRO A 19 -4.95 23.69 34.59
CA PRO A 19 -4.67 22.32 34.24
C PRO A 19 -3.97 22.35 32.88
N LEU A 20 -2.67 22.10 32.89
CA LEU A 20 -1.90 21.84 31.68
C LEU A 20 -2.33 20.46 31.17
N SER A 21 -3.42 20.44 30.40
CA SER A 21 -3.90 19.25 29.70
C SER A 21 -2.86 18.84 28.67
N LEU A 22 -1.90 18.01 29.09
CA LEU A 22 -1.02 17.28 28.21
C LEU A 22 -1.91 16.32 27.40
N PHE A 23 -2.36 16.78 26.23
CA PHE A 23 -2.85 15.90 25.18
C PHE A 23 -1.67 15.06 24.68
N SER A 24 -1.35 13.97 25.40
CA SER A 24 -0.73 12.82 24.75
C SER A 24 -1.77 12.29 23.77
N ALA A 25 -1.73 12.77 22.54
CA ALA A 25 -2.38 12.11 21.42
C ALA A 25 -1.60 10.83 21.12
N CYS A 26 -1.66 9.87 22.04
CA CYS A 26 -1.33 8.49 21.72
C CYS A 26 -2.53 8.00 20.90
N GLU A 27 -2.39 8.00 19.58
CA GLU A 27 -3.45 7.52 18.69
C GLU A 27 -3.57 6.00 18.89
N GLU A 28 -4.43 5.61 19.83
CA GLU A 28 -4.64 4.20 20.18
C GLU A 28 -5.19 3.44 18.98
N ARG A 29 -4.58 2.28 18.69
CA ARG A 29 -5.07 1.34 17.69
C ARG A 29 -6.54 0.99 18.03
N PRO A 30 -7.47 1.05 17.06
CA PRO A 30 -8.86 0.72 17.31
C PRO A 30 -8.97 -0.72 17.82
N ALA A 31 -9.61 -0.89 18.97
CA ALA A 31 -9.91 -2.23 19.51
C ALA A 31 -10.89 -3.00 18.60
N VAL A 32 -11.72 -2.27 17.85
CA VAL A 32 -12.69 -2.75 16.87
C VAL A 32 -12.80 -1.70 15.76
N GLY A 33 -12.88 -2.14 14.50
CA GLY A 33 -13.06 -1.25 13.35
C GLY A 33 -11.87 -1.27 12.39
N ALA A 34 -12.03 -0.63 11.23
CA ALA A 34 -10.95 -0.42 10.28
C ALA A 34 -10.46 1.03 10.37
N ARG A 35 -9.20 1.27 10.04
CA ARG A 35 -8.69 2.63 9.84
C ARG A 35 -7.63 2.72 8.75
N ALA A 36 -7.55 3.89 8.13
CA ALA A 36 -6.43 4.28 7.29
C ALA A 36 -5.82 5.60 7.79
N LEU A 37 -4.48 5.71 7.75
CA LEU A 37 -3.79 6.98 7.99
C LEU A 37 -2.48 7.08 7.18
N THR A 38 -1.98 8.30 7.04
CA THR A 38 -0.59 8.55 6.61
C THR A 38 0.33 8.41 7.82
N ILE A 39 1.37 7.61 7.69
CA ILE A 39 2.32 7.29 8.75
C ILE A 39 3.22 8.51 9.00
N THR A 40 3.01 9.17 10.13
CA THR A 40 3.84 10.31 10.58
C THR A 40 4.74 9.96 11.77
N GLN A 41 4.57 8.76 12.33
CA GLN A 41 5.24 8.28 13.53
C GLN A 41 5.73 6.84 13.32
N ARG A 42 6.93 6.52 13.83
CA ARG A 42 7.58 5.21 13.62
C ARG A 42 6.84 4.08 14.32
N GLU A 43 6.10 4.39 15.36
CA GLU A 43 5.25 3.50 16.14
C GLU A 43 4.15 2.85 15.28
N SER A 44 3.72 3.55 14.23
CA SER A 44 2.69 3.08 13.30
C SER A 44 3.24 2.14 12.21
N LEU A 45 4.56 1.99 12.09
CA LEU A 45 5.19 1.10 11.12
C LEU A 45 4.96 -0.37 11.46
N ILE A 46 5.11 -1.24 10.46
CA ILE A 46 5.20 -2.69 10.64
C ILE A 46 6.66 -3.10 10.78
N GLY A 47 6.93 -3.98 11.74
CA GLY A 47 8.25 -4.55 11.95
C GLY A 47 8.32 -5.97 11.40
N GLY A 48 9.52 -6.44 11.11
CA GLY A 48 9.76 -7.79 10.63
C GLY A 48 11.05 -7.88 9.83
N PRO A 49 11.53 -9.08 9.49
CA PRO A 49 12.75 -9.26 8.71
C PRO A 49 12.73 -8.62 7.32
N MET A 50 11.55 -8.43 6.71
CA MET A 50 11.41 -7.80 5.38
C MET A 50 10.73 -6.43 5.42
N ALA A 51 10.40 -5.92 6.61
CA ALA A 51 9.66 -4.67 6.74
C ALA A 51 10.44 -3.50 6.13
N ALA A 52 9.78 -2.75 5.26
CA ALA A 52 10.35 -1.63 4.53
C ALA A 52 9.49 -0.35 4.60
N GLY A 53 8.43 -0.35 5.42
CA GLY A 53 7.59 0.83 5.66
C GLY A 53 8.37 2.05 6.15
N ASN A 54 7.97 3.22 5.66
CA ASN A 54 8.58 4.50 5.97
C ASN A 54 7.55 5.58 6.37
N LEU A 55 8.05 6.69 6.90
CA LEU A 55 7.23 7.88 7.13
C LEU A 55 6.73 8.43 5.79
N GLY A 56 5.46 8.81 5.75
CA GLY A 56 4.77 9.26 4.54
C GLY A 56 4.04 8.13 3.79
N ASP A 57 4.31 6.87 4.10
CA ASP A 57 3.52 5.74 3.61
C ASP A 57 2.14 5.71 4.29
N PHE A 58 1.29 4.77 3.87
CA PHE A 58 -0.07 4.65 4.37
C PHE A 58 -0.25 3.36 5.14
N LEU A 59 -0.74 3.46 6.37
CA LEU A 59 -1.19 2.32 7.16
C LEU A 59 -2.67 2.10 6.88
N ILE A 60 -3.05 0.86 6.58
CA ILE A 60 -4.44 0.39 6.64
C ILE A 60 -4.51 -0.80 7.60
N GLU A 61 -5.36 -0.75 8.62
CA GLU A 61 -5.48 -1.82 9.60
C GLU A 61 -6.89 -1.96 10.16
N ASN A 62 -7.17 -3.14 10.73
CA ASN A 62 -8.34 -3.40 11.55
C ASN A 62 -7.94 -4.26 12.75
N GLU A 63 -8.90 -4.86 13.46
CA GLU A 63 -8.61 -5.69 14.62
C GLU A 63 -7.96 -7.05 14.30
N LYS A 64 -7.85 -7.43 13.01
CA LYS A 64 -7.29 -8.71 12.54
C LYS A 64 -5.94 -8.56 11.87
N ILE A 65 -5.78 -7.57 11.01
CA ILE A 65 -4.61 -7.40 10.13
C ILE A 65 -4.23 -5.93 9.99
N ARG A 66 -3.01 -5.72 9.52
CA ARG A 66 -2.41 -4.42 9.23
C ARG A 66 -1.51 -4.54 8.02
N ALA A 67 -1.51 -3.51 7.20
CA ALA A 67 -0.80 -3.44 5.95
C ALA A 67 -0.25 -2.03 5.72
N ILE A 68 0.91 -1.94 5.08
CA ILE A 68 1.48 -0.67 4.62
C ILE A 68 1.45 -0.62 3.11
N ILE A 69 0.88 0.46 2.58
CA ILE A 69 0.95 0.84 1.17
C ILE A 69 2.00 1.93 1.07
N SER A 70 3.02 1.71 0.24
CA SER A 70 4.06 2.72 -0.01
C SER A 70 3.48 3.98 -0.65
N ARG A 71 4.04 5.14 -0.33
CA ARG A 71 3.68 6.40 -0.98
C ARG A 71 4.00 6.38 -2.48
N PRO A 72 3.33 7.21 -3.31
CA PRO A 72 3.71 7.38 -4.71
C PRO A 72 5.15 7.87 -4.87
N GLY A 73 5.77 7.50 -5.99
CA GLY A 73 7.14 7.86 -6.34
C GLY A 73 7.99 6.63 -6.58
N ILE A 74 9.31 6.71 -6.37
CA ILE A 74 10.20 5.57 -6.49
C ILE A 74 9.99 4.65 -5.28
N SER A 75 9.76 3.35 -5.53
CA SER A 75 9.64 2.37 -4.44
C SER A 75 11.01 2.11 -3.80
N GLU A 76 11.00 1.92 -2.49
CA GLU A 76 12.19 1.64 -1.69
C GLU A 76 12.45 0.11 -1.58
N ALA A 77 11.61 -0.69 -2.25
CA ALA A 77 11.70 -2.14 -2.33
C ALA A 77 12.17 -2.60 -3.73
N PHE A 78 11.45 -3.53 -4.38
CA PHE A 78 11.86 -4.16 -5.65
C PHE A 78 11.09 -3.64 -6.86
N GLY A 79 9.85 -3.22 -6.66
CA GLY A 79 9.07 -2.43 -7.58
C GLY A 79 9.81 -1.13 -7.85
N PHE A 80 9.64 -0.59 -9.04
CA PHE A 80 10.29 0.67 -9.40
C PHE A 80 9.51 1.87 -8.89
N PHE A 81 8.19 1.75 -8.81
CA PHE A 81 7.29 2.79 -8.35
C PHE A 81 6.54 2.32 -7.10
N GLY A 82 6.28 3.25 -6.17
CA GLY A 82 5.53 3.02 -4.94
C GLY A 82 4.03 2.90 -5.18
N GLY A 83 3.21 3.10 -4.16
CA GLY A 83 1.78 2.78 -4.22
C GLY A 83 1.47 1.29 -4.11
N ASN A 84 2.48 0.48 -3.78
CA ASN A 84 2.41 -0.97 -3.67
C ASN A 84 2.21 -1.38 -2.22
N LEU A 85 1.58 -2.53 -2.02
CA LEU A 85 1.50 -3.17 -0.71
C LEU A 85 2.89 -3.71 -0.35
N MET A 86 3.49 -3.19 0.72
CA MET A 86 4.90 -3.44 1.07
C MET A 86 5.01 -4.34 2.30
N ASP A 87 4.41 -3.92 3.41
CA ASP A 87 4.44 -4.70 4.66
C ASP A 87 3.04 -5.24 4.97
N ALA A 88 2.95 -6.46 5.49
CA ALA A 88 1.69 -7.02 5.97
C ALA A 88 1.90 -7.94 7.18
N ASP A 89 1.09 -7.72 8.21
CA ASP A 89 1.12 -8.57 9.40
C ASP A 89 -0.26 -8.72 10.05
N ARG A 90 -0.40 -9.75 10.89
CA ARG A 90 -1.58 -9.95 11.73
C ARG A 90 -1.50 -9.06 12.97
N VAL A 91 -2.64 -8.54 13.40
CA VAL A 91 -2.75 -7.92 14.72
C VAL A 91 -2.72 -9.01 15.79
N ARG A 92 -1.87 -8.84 16.80
CA ARG A 92 -1.68 -9.76 17.93
C ARG A 92 -1.81 -8.97 19.23
N ALA A 93 -2.51 -9.52 20.21
CA ALA A 93 -2.62 -8.88 21.52
C ALA A 93 -1.24 -8.78 22.17
N GLY A 94 -0.85 -7.57 22.60
CA GLY A 94 0.41 -7.31 23.30
C GLY A 94 1.70 -7.50 22.47
N ILE A 95 1.59 -7.84 21.18
CA ILE A 95 2.75 -8.13 20.31
C ILE A 95 2.63 -7.34 19.01
N GLY A 96 3.75 -6.82 18.52
CA GLY A 96 3.81 -6.07 17.28
C GLY A 96 3.43 -4.60 17.41
N GLN A 97 3.29 -4.03 18.60
CA GLN A 97 3.27 -2.57 18.73
C GLN A 97 4.66 -2.02 18.41
N GLY A 98 4.71 -0.94 17.62
CA GLY A 98 5.95 -0.20 17.41
C GLY A 98 6.32 0.65 18.61
N ASN A 99 7.48 1.28 18.53
CA ASN A 99 7.98 2.25 19.50
C ASN A 99 8.74 3.35 18.74
N SER A 100 9.39 4.25 19.46
CA SER A 100 10.14 5.37 18.88
C SER A 100 11.29 4.96 17.97
N THR A 101 11.75 3.71 18.06
CA THR A 101 12.81 3.16 17.21
C THR A 101 12.29 2.50 15.94
N GLY A 102 11.00 2.16 15.84
CA GLY A 102 10.44 1.51 14.66
C GLY A 102 9.14 0.72 14.90
N GLY A 103 8.68 0.06 13.85
CA GLY A 103 7.52 -0.81 13.88
C GLY A 103 7.78 -2.13 14.62
N GLY A 104 6.73 -2.68 15.21
CA GLY A 104 6.74 -4.04 15.76
C GLY A 104 5.99 -5.00 14.82
N GLY A 105 6.39 -6.26 14.76
CA GLY A 105 5.71 -7.29 13.97
C GLY A 105 6.62 -8.42 13.52
N PHE A 106 6.10 -9.23 12.61
CA PHE A 106 6.83 -10.31 11.95
C PHE A 106 6.61 -10.28 10.43
N ASP A 107 6.54 -9.09 9.86
CA ASP A 107 6.38 -8.93 8.43
C ASP A 107 7.51 -9.64 7.66
N THR A 108 7.08 -10.38 6.65
CA THR A 108 7.96 -11.08 5.70
C THR A 108 7.48 -10.87 4.27
N LEU A 109 6.47 -10.02 4.04
CA LEU A 109 6.14 -9.54 2.71
C LEU A 109 7.27 -8.61 2.28
N VAL A 110 7.66 -8.67 1.01
CA VAL A 110 8.64 -7.73 0.48
C VAL A 110 7.89 -6.65 -0.29
N GLU A 111 7.08 -7.08 -1.25
CA GLU A 111 6.24 -6.18 -2.02
C GLU A 111 5.21 -6.96 -2.81
N PHE A 112 4.07 -6.34 -3.05
CA PHE A 112 2.97 -6.88 -3.83
C PHE A 112 2.38 -5.77 -4.69
N PHE A 113 2.47 -5.93 -6.00
CA PHE A 113 2.08 -4.90 -6.95
C PHE A 113 1.49 -5.49 -8.24
N PRO A 114 0.52 -4.78 -8.86
CA PRO A 114 -0.04 -5.23 -10.12
C PRO A 114 0.97 -5.00 -11.25
N LEU A 115 0.97 -5.93 -12.20
CA LEU A 115 1.77 -5.87 -13.40
C LEU A 115 0.84 -5.92 -14.61
N PHE A 116 1.01 -4.98 -15.55
CA PHE A 116 0.21 -4.87 -16.76
C PHE A 116 1.12 -4.92 -17.97
N PHE A 117 1.25 -6.11 -18.55
CA PHE A 117 2.29 -6.46 -19.51
C PHE A 117 3.69 -6.12 -18.95
N LEU A 118 4.66 -5.81 -19.80
CA LEU A 118 5.92 -5.15 -19.43
C LEU A 118 5.70 -3.66 -19.10
N SER A 119 4.56 -3.29 -18.51
CA SER A 119 4.37 -1.95 -17.95
C SER A 119 4.14 -2.02 -16.44
N VAL A 120 4.79 -1.10 -15.75
CA VAL A 120 4.59 -0.80 -14.33
C VAL A 120 3.77 0.48 -14.21
N VAL A 121 3.21 0.74 -13.03
CA VAL A 121 2.44 1.95 -12.78
C VAL A 121 3.36 3.03 -12.23
N ASP A 122 3.65 4.07 -13.01
CA ASP A 122 4.27 5.29 -12.50
C ASP A 122 3.23 6.05 -11.66
N THR A 123 3.25 5.81 -10.35
CA THR A 123 2.29 6.38 -9.40
C THR A 123 2.53 7.86 -9.17
N GLN A 124 1.44 8.63 -9.25
CA GLN A 124 1.47 10.10 -9.25
C GLN A 124 0.80 10.69 -8.01
N SER A 125 -0.25 10.04 -7.48
CA SER A 125 -0.97 10.54 -6.32
C SER A 125 -1.52 9.44 -5.44
N ALA A 126 -1.76 9.79 -4.18
CA ALA A 126 -2.39 8.94 -3.18
C ALA A 126 -3.39 9.76 -2.35
N GLU A 127 -4.54 9.16 -2.04
CA GLU A 127 -5.62 9.76 -1.27
C GLU A 127 -6.25 8.73 -0.34
N ILE A 128 -6.51 9.12 0.92
CA ILE A 128 -7.36 8.33 1.82
C ILE A 128 -8.81 8.74 1.52
N LEU A 129 -9.54 7.89 0.81
CA LEU A 129 -10.94 8.15 0.47
C LEU A 129 -11.87 7.97 1.67
N GLN A 130 -11.55 7.00 2.53
CA GLN A 130 -12.28 6.70 3.75
C GLN A 130 -11.28 6.30 4.83
N ASP A 131 -11.29 6.98 5.96
CA ASP A 131 -10.36 6.71 7.07
C ASP A 131 -10.85 5.62 8.03
N GLY A 132 -12.07 5.11 7.84
CA GLY A 132 -12.70 4.04 8.63
C GLY A 132 -13.16 4.44 10.04
N ARG A 133 -12.95 5.69 10.48
CA ARG A 133 -13.26 6.13 11.86
C ARG A 133 -14.76 6.19 12.16
N ASP A 134 -15.60 6.21 11.12
CA ASP A 134 -17.05 6.11 11.22
C ASP A 134 -17.57 4.66 11.36
N GLY A 135 -16.65 3.70 11.51
CA GLY A 135 -16.96 2.27 11.63
C GLY A 135 -17.18 1.57 10.30
N LYS A 136 -16.96 2.24 9.16
CA LYS A 136 -17.01 1.65 7.82
C LYS A 136 -15.65 1.15 7.37
N GLU A 137 -15.56 0.77 6.09
CA GLU A 137 -14.30 0.38 5.48
C GLU A 137 -13.30 1.53 5.49
N ALA A 138 -12.03 1.19 5.68
CA ALA A 138 -10.93 2.08 5.34
C ALA A 138 -10.61 1.89 3.85
N LYS A 139 -10.33 2.97 3.13
CA LYS A 139 -10.03 2.93 1.69
C LYS A 139 -8.98 3.95 1.29
N ILE A 140 -7.95 3.48 0.59
CA ILE A 140 -6.86 4.29 0.04
C ILE A 140 -6.86 4.12 -1.48
N ARG A 141 -6.76 5.23 -2.21
CA ARG A 141 -6.63 5.23 -3.67
C ARG A 141 -5.25 5.73 -4.06
N ILE A 142 -4.61 4.99 -4.96
CA ILE A 142 -3.39 5.39 -5.65
C ILE A 142 -3.73 5.55 -7.13
N THR A 143 -3.24 6.60 -7.76
CA THR A 143 -3.37 6.77 -9.22
C THR A 143 -2.01 6.96 -9.88
N GLY A 144 -1.91 6.55 -11.14
CA GLY A 144 -0.70 6.66 -11.93
C GLY A 144 -0.94 6.44 -13.41
N GLN A 145 0.14 6.50 -14.18
CA GLN A 145 0.15 6.23 -15.60
C GLN A 145 1.03 5.02 -15.90
N GLY A 146 0.77 4.33 -16.99
CA GLY A 146 1.63 3.22 -17.39
C GLY A 146 3.03 3.71 -17.77
N ALA A 147 4.05 3.01 -17.28
CA ALA A 147 5.44 3.20 -17.66
C ALA A 147 6.03 1.89 -18.18
N SER A 148 6.86 1.94 -19.22
CA SER A 148 7.46 0.74 -19.82
C SER A 148 8.55 0.17 -18.91
N PHE A 149 8.44 -1.12 -18.58
CA PHE A 149 9.45 -1.89 -17.85
C PHE A 149 10.76 -2.04 -18.66
N ILE A 150 10.69 -2.03 -19.99
CA ILE A 150 11.88 -2.07 -20.86
C ILE A 150 12.66 -0.75 -20.78
N ALA A 151 11.98 0.39 -20.64
CA ALA A 151 12.65 1.68 -20.40
C ALA A 151 13.40 1.72 -19.06
N LEU A 152 13.10 0.81 -18.11
CA LEU A 152 13.82 0.69 -16.83
C LEU A 152 15.19 0.00 -16.99
N THR A 153 15.50 -0.53 -18.18
CA THR A 153 16.85 -1.00 -18.54
C THR A 153 17.75 0.13 -19.08
N GLU A 154 17.35 1.41 -18.96
CA GLU A 154 18.08 2.59 -19.43
C GLU A 154 19.49 2.81 -18.83
N GLN A 155 19.95 1.98 -17.88
CA GLN A 155 21.39 1.89 -17.57
C GLN A 155 22.21 1.11 -18.64
N LEU A 156 21.57 0.52 -19.66
CA LEU A 156 22.22 -0.29 -20.70
C LEU A 156 21.98 0.19 -22.14
N ASN A 157 22.26 1.48 -22.40
CA ASN A 157 22.45 2.08 -23.73
C ASN A 157 21.19 2.71 -24.35
N ASN A 158 21.27 4.01 -24.64
CA ASN A 158 20.91 4.74 -25.88
C ASN A 158 20.28 4.00 -27.09
N LEU A 159 19.38 3.03 -26.92
CA LEU A 159 18.83 2.21 -28.01
C LEU A 159 17.32 1.93 -27.88
N ILE A 160 16.65 2.31 -26.79
CA ILE A 160 15.22 2.06 -26.57
C ILE A 160 14.34 3.26 -27.00
N THR A 161 14.91 4.22 -27.72
CA THR A 161 14.15 5.21 -28.52
C THR A 161 13.35 4.56 -29.68
N PHE A 162 13.39 3.23 -29.83
CA PHE A 162 12.78 2.46 -30.92
C PHE A 162 11.41 1.85 -30.63
N MET A 163 10.82 2.07 -29.44
CA MET A 163 9.44 1.67 -29.12
C MET A 163 8.63 2.90 -28.72
N GLY A 164 8.24 3.70 -29.71
CA GLY A 164 7.61 5.02 -29.59
C GLY A 164 6.16 5.03 -29.07
N GLY A 165 5.85 4.27 -28.02
CA GLY A 165 4.58 4.37 -27.32
C GLY A 165 4.79 4.81 -25.87
N LYS A 166 4.56 6.08 -25.56
CA LYS A 166 4.26 6.46 -24.17
C LYS A 166 3.03 5.63 -23.77
N ASN A 167 3.17 4.72 -22.81
CA ASN A 167 2.00 4.02 -22.29
C ASN A 167 1.08 5.09 -21.68
N ARG A 168 -0.08 5.26 -22.29
CA ARG A 168 -1.05 6.34 -22.00
C ARG A 168 -2.21 5.86 -21.14
N LEU A 169 -2.17 4.60 -20.73
CA LEU A 169 -3.19 4.02 -19.87
C LEU A 169 -3.10 4.66 -18.50
N GLN A 170 -4.26 4.98 -17.94
CA GLN A 170 -4.39 5.45 -16.57
C GLN A 170 -4.70 4.28 -15.67
N PHE A 171 -4.05 4.25 -14.52
CA PHE A 171 -4.19 3.20 -13.52
C PHE A 171 -4.74 3.80 -12.23
N THR A 172 -5.75 3.13 -11.68
CA THR A 172 -6.29 3.40 -10.35
C THR A 172 -6.23 2.14 -9.52
N MET A 173 -5.51 2.18 -8.41
CA MET A 173 -5.43 1.10 -7.42
C MET A 173 -6.18 1.53 -6.16
N GLU A 174 -7.15 0.74 -5.74
CA GLU A 174 -7.91 1.00 -4.51
C GLU A 174 -7.68 -0.15 -3.53
N TYR A 175 -7.10 0.19 -2.38
CA TYR A 175 -6.93 -0.72 -1.26
C TYR A 175 -8.05 -0.50 -0.27
N SER A 176 -8.82 -1.54 0.05
CA SER A 176 -9.86 -1.47 1.07
C SER A 176 -9.76 -2.56 2.12
N LEU A 177 -10.17 -2.20 3.33
CA LEU A 177 -10.22 -3.09 4.48
C LEU A 177 -11.45 -2.77 5.33
N SER A 178 -12.36 -3.73 5.43
CA SER A 178 -13.52 -3.62 6.31
C SER A 178 -13.22 -4.14 7.72
N PRO A 179 -13.97 -3.69 8.74
CA PRO A 179 -13.98 -4.33 10.05
C PRO A 179 -14.25 -5.83 9.95
N GLY A 180 -13.60 -6.67 10.77
CA GLY A 180 -13.83 -8.13 10.75
C GLY A 180 -13.02 -8.91 9.71
N GLN A 181 -12.56 -8.27 8.64
CA GLN A 181 -11.91 -8.96 7.53
C GLN A 181 -10.43 -9.26 7.81
N ASN A 182 -9.93 -10.36 7.26
CA ASN A 182 -8.55 -10.81 7.40
C ASN A 182 -7.76 -10.71 6.09
N TYR A 183 -8.23 -9.89 5.15
CA TYR A 183 -7.58 -9.63 3.87
C TYR A 183 -7.75 -8.15 3.51
N VAL A 184 -6.77 -7.59 2.81
CA VAL A 184 -6.91 -6.31 2.10
C VAL A 184 -7.39 -6.62 0.68
N ARG A 185 -8.42 -5.91 0.22
CA ARG A 185 -8.85 -5.99 -1.17
C ARG A 185 -8.12 -4.94 -1.99
N LEU A 186 -7.55 -5.36 -3.11
CA LEU A 186 -6.97 -4.46 -4.12
C LEU A 186 -7.83 -4.55 -5.38
N ASP A 187 -8.55 -3.48 -5.70
CA ASP A 187 -9.21 -3.31 -6.99
C ASP A 187 -8.30 -2.45 -7.88
N THR A 188 -7.92 -2.96 -9.05
CA THR A 188 -7.15 -2.17 -10.03
C THR A 188 -7.98 -1.92 -11.28
N THR A 189 -8.16 -0.65 -11.61
CA THR A 189 -8.85 -0.19 -12.81
C THR A 189 -7.84 0.38 -13.79
N ILE A 190 -7.92 -0.06 -15.04
CA ILE A 190 -7.15 0.47 -16.16
C ILE A 190 -8.14 1.19 -17.08
N SER A 191 -7.84 2.42 -17.47
CA SER A 191 -8.62 3.13 -18.47
C SER A 191 -7.73 3.67 -19.58
N ASN A 192 -8.26 3.63 -20.80
CA ASN A 192 -7.69 4.32 -21.93
C ASN A 192 -8.49 5.62 -22.14
N PRO A 193 -7.96 6.79 -21.77
CA PRO A 193 -8.71 8.04 -21.87
C PRO A 193 -8.85 8.56 -23.32
N GLN A 194 -8.28 7.85 -24.29
CA GLN A 194 -8.29 8.24 -25.71
C GLN A 194 -9.33 7.44 -26.48
N GLU A 195 -9.94 8.06 -27.50
CA GLU A 195 -10.90 7.38 -28.40
C GLU A 195 -10.22 6.29 -29.26
N GLN A 196 -8.91 6.40 -29.47
CA GLN A 196 -8.13 5.40 -30.18
C GLN A 196 -7.91 4.18 -29.29
N GLY A 197 -8.17 2.97 -29.81
CA GLY A 197 -7.78 1.72 -29.15
C GLY A 197 -6.29 1.69 -28.76
N TYR A 198 -5.97 0.95 -27.70
CA TYR A 198 -4.59 0.73 -27.25
C TYR A 198 -4.23 -0.74 -27.43
N SER A 199 -3.10 -0.99 -28.11
CA SER A 199 -2.55 -2.34 -28.32
C SER A 199 -1.15 -2.40 -27.73
N PHE A 200 -0.86 -3.50 -27.04
CA PHE A 200 0.49 -3.78 -26.58
C PHE A 200 1.31 -4.33 -27.75
N GLU A 201 2.52 -3.83 -27.94
CA GLU A 201 3.40 -4.24 -29.03
C GLU A 201 4.77 -4.65 -28.49
N THR A 202 5.33 -5.71 -29.07
CA THR A 202 6.72 -6.12 -28.84
C THR A 202 7.32 -6.66 -30.14
N PHE A 203 8.58 -6.30 -30.42
CA PHE A 203 9.30 -6.73 -31.63
C PHE A 203 8.49 -6.55 -32.94
N GLY A 204 7.70 -5.48 -33.05
CA GLY A 204 6.89 -5.17 -34.23
C GLY A 204 5.60 -5.98 -34.38
N GLY A 205 5.23 -6.78 -33.39
CA GLY A 205 3.96 -7.51 -33.35
C GLY A 205 3.06 -7.07 -32.21
N ILE A 206 1.75 -7.08 -32.45
CA ILE A 206 0.73 -6.94 -31.41
C ILE A 206 0.77 -8.18 -30.54
N VAL A 207 0.76 -7.97 -29.22
CA VAL A 207 0.72 -9.05 -28.23
C VAL A 207 -0.49 -8.91 -27.31
N PRO A 208 -0.99 -10.03 -26.76
CA PRO A 208 -2.07 -10.00 -25.80
C PRO A 208 -1.72 -9.13 -24.58
N ALA A 209 -2.70 -8.38 -24.08
CA ALA A 209 -2.61 -7.71 -22.79
C ALA A 209 -2.58 -8.78 -21.69
N VAL A 210 -1.45 -8.89 -20.98
CA VAL A 210 -1.35 -9.79 -19.81
C VAL A 210 -1.39 -8.94 -18.55
N ASN A 211 -2.43 -9.08 -17.75
CA ASN A 211 -2.49 -8.50 -16.42
C ASN A 211 -2.21 -9.57 -15.36
N GLY A 212 -1.53 -9.17 -14.29
CA GLY A 212 -1.19 -10.06 -13.20
C GLY A 212 -0.75 -9.30 -11.97
N ILE A 213 -0.24 -10.04 -11.01
CA ILE A 213 0.30 -9.52 -9.77
C ILE A 213 1.66 -10.14 -9.57
N VAL A 214 2.63 -9.32 -9.19
CA VAL A 214 3.93 -9.77 -8.71
C VAL A 214 3.90 -9.68 -7.18
N GLY A 215 4.10 -10.82 -6.53
CA GLY A 215 4.26 -10.90 -5.08
C GLY A 215 5.66 -11.40 -4.74
N LEU A 216 6.39 -10.60 -3.97
CA LEU A 216 7.73 -10.90 -3.48
C LEU A 216 7.67 -11.18 -1.99
N PHE A 217 8.26 -12.29 -1.58
CA PHE A 217 8.11 -12.81 -0.23
C PHE A 217 9.47 -13.21 0.34
N GLY A 218 9.71 -12.83 1.58
CA GLY A 218 10.86 -13.28 2.35
C GLY A 218 10.79 -14.77 2.67
N LYS A 219 11.94 -15.32 3.08
CA LYS A 219 12.05 -16.70 3.59
C LYS A 219 11.06 -16.89 4.74
N ARG A 220 10.22 -17.94 4.67
CA ARG A 220 9.17 -18.40 5.61
C ARG A 220 7.71 -18.14 5.20
N ASN A 221 7.45 -17.50 4.07
CA ASN A 221 6.09 -17.45 3.54
C ASN A 221 5.68 -18.79 2.94
N THR A 222 4.50 -19.29 3.35
CA THR A 222 3.85 -20.43 2.69
C THR A 222 2.69 -19.86 1.88
N LEU A 223 2.95 -19.53 0.61
CA LEU A 223 1.95 -18.93 -0.26
C LEU A 223 0.96 -20.00 -0.74
N PHE A 224 -0.32 -19.73 -0.52
CA PHE A 224 -1.42 -20.55 -1.03
C PHE A 224 -1.95 -19.95 -2.32
N ILE A 225 -1.89 -20.69 -3.43
CA ILE A 225 -2.54 -20.32 -4.69
C ILE A 225 -3.68 -21.30 -4.95
N PRO A 226 -4.95 -20.89 -4.76
CA PRO A 226 -6.08 -21.79 -4.98
C PRO A 226 -6.13 -22.30 -6.42
N GLY A 227 -6.53 -23.55 -6.59
CA GLY A 227 -6.69 -24.22 -7.90
C GLY A 227 -5.38 -24.62 -8.59
N ILE A 228 -4.37 -23.75 -8.61
CA ILE A 228 -3.13 -23.96 -9.36
C ILE A 228 -2.08 -24.69 -8.53
N ALA A 229 -1.74 -24.17 -7.34
CA ALA A 229 -0.56 -24.64 -6.62
C ALA A 229 -0.78 -25.08 -5.18
N GLY A 230 -1.93 -24.74 -4.59
CA GLY A 230 -2.09 -24.87 -3.14
C GLY A 230 -0.92 -24.21 -2.42
N TYR A 231 -0.32 -24.90 -1.45
CA TYR A 231 0.87 -24.43 -0.73
C TYR A 231 2.21 -24.79 -1.40
N ASN A 232 2.20 -25.45 -2.57
CA ASN A 232 3.39 -26.09 -3.13
C ASN A 232 3.78 -25.54 -4.51
N ILE A 233 3.97 -24.22 -4.54
CA ILE A 233 4.30 -23.45 -5.76
C ILE A 233 5.46 -24.03 -6.52
N ARG A 234 6.48 -24.52 -5.83
CA ARG A 234 7.69 -25.07 -6.47
C ARG A 234 7.37 -26.17 -7.46
N PHE A 235 6.64 -27.22 -7.05
CA PHE A 235 6.35 -28.34 -7.94
C PHE A 235 5.27 -27.99 -8.98
N SER A 236 4.33 -27.10 -8.65
CA SER A 236 3.35 -26.62 -9.61
C SER A 236 3.99 -25.82 -10.75
N LEU A 237 5.00 -24.99 -10.45
CA LEU A 237 5.79 -24.30 -11.48
C LEU A 237 6.55 -25.30 -12.37
N GLU A 238 7.18 -26.33 -11.78
CA GLU A 238 7.88 -27.37 -12.54
C GLU A 238 6.94 -28.13 -13.52
N GLU A 239 5.68 -28.37 -13.15
CA GLU A 239 4.68 -28.97 -14.04
C GLU A 239 4.17 -28.00 -15.12
N ILE A 240 3.93 -26.73 -14.75
CA ILE A 240 3.50 -25.69 -15.69
C ILE A 240 4.57 -25.46 -16.77
N PHE A 241 5.86 -25.42 -16.40
CA PHE A 241 6.96 -25.21 -17.35
C PHE A 241 7.22 -26.40 -18.28
N LYS A 242 6.82 -27.62 -17.90
CA LYS A 242 6.86 -28.80 -18.78
C LYS A 242 5.74 -28.79 -19.83
N THR A 243 4.67 -28.05 -19.55
CA THR A 243 3.56 -27.90 -20.47
C THR A 243 3.91 -26.81 -21.48
N LYS A 244 3.79 -27.05 -22.79
CA LYS A 244 3.72 -25.95 -23.75
C LYS A 244 2.48 -25.14 -23.38
N LEU A 245 2.68 -24.02 -22.68
CA LEU A 245 1.63 -23.04 -22.47
C LEU A 245 1.25 -22.51 -23.85
N ASN A 246 0.26 -23.12 -24.50
CA ASN A 246 -0.59 -22.40 -25.43
C ASN A 246 -1.28 -21.37 -24.57
N ALA A 247 -0.71 -20.17 -24.43
CA ALA A 247 -1.13 -19.15 -23.48
C ALA A 247 -2.67 -19.10 -23.44
N PRO A 248 -3.31 -19.80 -22.49
CA PRO A 248 -4.74 -19.71 -22.38
C PRO A 248 -4.90 -18.36 -21.72
N ALA A 249 -5.68 -17.51 -22.36
CA ALA A 249 -6.31 -16.43 -21.65
C ALA A 249 -6.68 -16.84 -20.23
N ILE A 250 -6.03 -16.17 -19.28
CA ILE A 250 -6.30 -16.26 -17.85
C ILE A 250 -7.80 -16.02 -17.65
N PRO A 251 -8.47 -16.67 -16.68
CA PRO A 251 -9.88 -16.37 -16.38
C PRO A 251 -10.05 -14.87 -16.13
N GLY A 252 -10.68 -14.22 -17.10
CA GLY A 252 -10.77 -12.78 -17.28
C GLY A 252 -11.22 -12.50 -18.72
N LEU A 253 -11.89 -11.37 -18.94
CA LEU A 253 -12.35 -11.02 -20.29
C LEU A 253 -11.13 -10.85 -21.21
N ILE A 254 -11.02 -11.74 -22.19
CA ILE A 254 -10.13 -11.56 -23.32
C ILE A 254 -10.78 -10.51 -24.20
N GLY A 255 -10.17 -9.33 -24.25
CA GLY A 255 -10.47 -8.35 -25.27
C GLY A 255 -9.21 -8.11 -26.08
N ASP A 256 -9.36 -7.99 -27.41
CA ASP A 256 -8.29 -7.48 -28.28
C ASP A 256 -7.97 -5.99 -27.96
N PHE A 257 -8.83 -5.36 -27.16
CA PHE A 257 -8.74 -3.98 -26.70
C PHE A 257 -9.37 -3.84 -25.30
N VAL A 258 -8.84 -2.90 -24.50
CA VAL A 258 -9.55 -2.34 -23.34
C VAL A 258 -10.33 -1.14 -23.86
N GLY A 259 -11.65 -1.27 -23.93
CA GLY A 259 -12.57 -0.19 -24.32
C GLY A 259 -12.76 0.84 -23.21
#